data_AF-A0A961X3U3-F1
#
_entry.id   AF-A0A961X3U3-F1
#
_cell.length_a   1.000
_cell.length_b   1.000
_cell.length_c   1.000
_cell.angle_alpha   90.00
_cell.angle_beta   90.00
_cell.angle_gamma   90.00
#
_symmetry.space_group_name_H-M   'P 1'
#
loop_
_entity.id
_entity.type
_entity.pdbx_description
1 polymer ?
#
loop_
_entity_poly.entity_id
_entity_poly.type
_entity_poly.pdbx_seq_one_letter_code
_entity_poly.pdbx_strand_id
1 'polypeptide(L)'
;IRPYHLTSLEVPLSCARAVLYKTADMVPLDVPTSEVCAVAKKDLKPGDKLDAIGEYTYRAWIMEAGEARKAGGVPCGLLEGGAVTAPIKKGELLTYANSAPDAGSRLVALRKRQDDMLKDTFA
;
A
#
# COMPACT_ATOMS: atom_id res chain seq x y z
N ILE A 1 28.19 4.35 -3.84
CA ILE A 1 27.23 5.36 -3.34
C ILE A 1 26.77 6.20 -4.52
N ARG A 2 25.46 6.51 -4.61
CA ARG A 2 24.89 7.40 -5.62
C ARG A 2 24.54 8.73 -4.94
N PRO A 3 25.28 9.83 -5.16
CA PRO A 3 25.17 11.05 -4.34
C PRO A 3 24.01 11.99 -4.74
N TYR A 4 23.26 11.66 -5.79
CA TYR A 4 22.12 12.46 -6.24
C TYR A 4 21.04 11.58 -6.88
N HIS A 5 19.80 12.08 -6.82
CA HIS A 5 18.64 11.57 -7.55
C HIS A 5 17.80 12.78 -7.98
N LEU A 6 17.61 12.94 -9.29
CA LEU A 6 16.97 14.10 -9.90
C LEU A 6 15.46 13.91 -10.13
N THR A 7 14.88 12.86 -9.55
CA THR A 7 13.42 12.62 -9.54
C THR A 7 12.82 12.58 -10.94
N SER A 8 11.90 13.48 -11.26
CA SER A 8 11.23 13.59 -12.55
C SER A 8 12.21 13.79 -13.71
N LEU A 9 13.37 14.41 -13.50
CA LEU A 9 14.36 14.65 -14.55
C LEU A 9 15.02 13.35 -15.07
N GLU A 10 14.95 12.25 -14.31
CA GLU A 10 15.51 10.96 -14.74
C GLU A 10 14.51 10.08 -15.50
N VAL A 11 13.20 10.31 -15.33
CA VAL A 11 12.14 9.51 -15.96
C VAL A 11 12.24 9.43 -17.49
N PRO A 12 12.61 10.52 -18.23
CA PRO A 12 12.81 10.43 -19.68
C PRO A 12 13.89 9.41 -20.10
N LEU A 13 14.88 9.15 -19.24
CA LEU A 13 15.91 8.15 -19.50
C LEU A 13 15.31 6.73 -19.42
N SER A 14 14.41 6.47 -18.47
CA SER A 14 13.64 5.22 -18.40
C SER A 14 12.78 5.03 -19.64
N CYS A 15 12.09 6.07 -20.10
CA CYS A 15 11.28 6.03 -21.32
C CYS A 15 12.12 5.70 -22.56
N ALA A 16 13.27 6.36 -22.73
CA ALA A 16 14.19 6.08 -23.82
C ALA A 16 14.67 4.63 -23.79
N ARG A 17 15.07 4.11 -22.62
CA ARG A 17 15.51 2.72 -22.48
C ARG A 17 14.40 1.71 -22.76
N ALA A 18 13.18 1.97 -22.29
CA ALA A 18 12.03 1.09 -22.53
C ALA A 18 11.66 1.02 -24.03
N VAL A 19 11.70 2.15 -24.75
CA VAL A 19 11.30 2.20 -26.16
C VAL A 19 12.41 1.69 -27.09
N LEU A 20 13.63 2.21 -26.91
CA LEU A 20 14.77 1.96 -27.81
C LEU A 20 15.42 0.61 -27.55
N TYR A 21 15.52 0.20 -26.28
CA TYR A 21 16.25 -1.01 -25.88
C TYR A 21 15.35 -2.11 -25.29
N LYS A 22 14.04 -1.85 -25.13
CA LYS A 22 13.08 -2.80 -24.53
C LYS A 22 13.46 -3.21 -23.10
N THR A 23 14.11 -2.31 -22.36
CA THR A 23 14.59 -2.57 -20.99
C THR A 23 13.82 -1.72 -20.00
N ALA A 24 13.30 -2.35 -18.93
CA ALA A 24 12.74 -1.66 -17.78
C ALA A 24 13.84 -1.35 -16.75
N ASP A 25 13.77 -0.17 -16.12
CA ASP A 25 14.73 0.22 -15.09
C ASP A 25 14.48 -0.48 -13.75
N MET A 26 13.23 -0.85 -13.46
CA MET A 26 12.83 -1.56 -12.26
C MET A 26 11.51 -2.29 -12.49
N VAL A 27 11.42 -3.52 -11.97
CA VAL A 27 10.20 -4.34 -11.92
C VAL A 27 10.10 -5.00 -10.55
N PRO A 28 8.89 -5.27 -10.03
CA PRO A 28 8.74 -6.09 -8.83
C PRO A 28 9.17 -7.54 -9.11
N LEU A 29 9.53 -8.28 -8.06
CA LEU A 29 9.60 -9.73 -8.12
C LEU A 29 8.18 -10.32 -8.25
N ASP A 30 8.08 -11.57 -8.71
CA ASP A 30 6.81 -12.27 -8.83
C ASP A 30 6.06 -12.36 -7.49
N VAL A 31 6.80 -12.49 -6.39
CA VAL A 31 6.28 -12.61 -5.03
C VAL A 31 6.75 -11.43 -4.18
N PRO A 32 5.85 -10.57 -3.68
CA PRO A 32 6.21 -9.48 -2.79
C PRO A 32 6.77 -9.98 -1.46
N THR A 33 7.88 -9.41 -1.03
CA THR A 33 8.52 -9.73 0.26
C THR A 33 8.10 -8.76 1.38
N SER A 34 7.56 -7.61 1.02
CA SER A 34 7.11 -6.58 1.96
C SER A 34 5.72 -6.05 1.59
N GLU A 35 5.04 -5.53 2.60
CA GLU A 35 3.78 -4.82 2.45
C GLU A 35 3.90 -3.46 3.14
N VAL A 36 3.44 -2.41 2.47
CA VAL A 36 3.30 -1.10 3.10
C VAL A 36 1.92 -1.05 3.72
N CYS A 37 1.84 -1.29 5.03
CA CYS A 37 0.64 -1.15 5.85
C CYS A 37 0.50 0.29 6.36
N ALA A 38 -0.46 0.54 7.27
CA ALA A 38 -0.63 1.84 7.90
C ALA A 38 -0.89 1.74 9.40
N VAL A 39 -0.47 2.78 10.14
CA VAL A 39 -0.78 2.95 11.56
C VAL A 39 -1.47 4.29 11.80
N ALA A 40 -2.39 4.32 12.78
CA ALA A 40 -3.17 5.51 13.08
C ALA A 40 -2.29 6.61 13.72
N LYS A 41 -2.49 7.86 13.30
CA LYS A 41 -1.80 9.04 13.87
C LYS A 41 -2.56 9.67 15.04
N LYS A 42 -3.84 9.35 15.18
CA LYS A 42 -4.75 9.80 16.23
C LYS A 42 -5.72 8.67 16.58
N ASP A 43 -6.45 8.82 17.69
CA ASP A 43 -7.57 7.95 17.99
C ASP A 43 -8.69 8.17 16.95
N LEU A 44 -9.25 7.07 16.45
CA LEU A 44 -10.33 7.05 15.45
C LEU A 44 -11.51 6.23 15.97
N LYS A 45 -12.71 6.64 15.58
CA LYS A 45 -13.98 6.03 15.99
C LYS A 45 -14.67 5.38 14.78
N PRO A 46 -15.50 4.35 15.00
CA PRO A 46 -16.34 3.80 13.94
C PRO A 46 -17.14 4.89 13.22
N GLY A 47 -17.12 4.87 11.88
CA GLY A 47 -17.73 5.88 11.02
C GLY A 47 -16.81 7.03 10.62
N ASP A 48 -15.65 7.21 11.27
CA ASP A 48 -14.64 8.18 10.81
C ASP A 48 -14.16 7.80 9.40
N LYS A 49 -13.99 8.80 8.55
CA LYS A 49 -13.34 8.62 7.25
C LYS A 49 -11.83 8.65 7.39
N LEU A 50 -11.19 7.73 6.70
CA LEU A 50 -9.75 7.77 6.48
C LEU A 50 -9.46 8.79 5.39
N ASP A 51 -8.60 9.73 5.73
CA ASP A 51 -8.19 10.84 4.87
C ASP A 51 -7.08 10.36 3.90
N ALA A 52 -6.15 11.21 3.48
CA ALA A 52 -5.07 10.79 2.56
C ALA A 52 -3.71 10.60 3.26
N ILE A 53 -2.78 9.92 2.57
CA ILE A 53 -1.37 9.92 3.00
C ILE A 53 -0.81 11.35 2.96
N GLY A 54 -0.15 11.72 4.06
CA GLY A 54 0.34 13.09 4.27
C GLY A 54 -0.58 13.95 5.13
N GLU A 55 -1.80 13.49 5.46
CA GLU A 55 -2.79 14.30 6.19
C GLU A 55 -2.82 13.98 7.70
N TYR A 56 -3.94 13.53 8.28
CA TYR A 56 -4.14 13.48 9.73
C TYR A 56 -4.49 12.10 10.31
N THR A 57 -5.09 11.18 9.54
CA THR A 57 -5.63 9.94 10.14
C THR A 57 -4.60 8.81 10.25
N TYR A 58 -3.76 8.58 9.25
CA TYR A 58 -2.77 7.49 9.26
C TYR A 58 -1.42 7.86 8.61
N ARG A 59 -0.42 7.01 8.85
CA ARG A 59 0.90 7.05 8.18
C ARG A 59 1.30 5.65 7.73
N ALA A 60 2.12 5.57 6.68
CA ALA A 60 2.66 4.30 6.19
C ALA A 60 3.56 3.61 7.24
N TRP A 61 3.58 2.29 7.18
CA TRP A 61 4.40 1.41 8.01
C TRP A 61 4.77 0.16 7.22
N ILE A 62 6.07 -0.07 6.98
CA ILE A 62 6.53 -1.24 6.25
C ILE A 62 6.56 -2.47 7.16
N MET A 63 6.10 -3.60 6.62
CA MET A 63 6.12 -4.90 7.27
C MET A 63 6.61 -5.96 6.30
N GLU A 64 7.12 -7.08 6.80
CA GLU A 64 7.28 -8.28 5.98
C GLU A 64 5.90 -8.74 5.48
N ALA A 65 5.82 -9.19 4.23
CA ALA A 65 4.54 -9.54 3.62
C ALA A 65 3.78 -10.63 4.41
N GLY A 66 4.50 -11.63 4.94
CA GLY A 66 3.91 -12.68 5.77
C GLY A 66 3.33 -12.16 7.07
N GLU A 67 4.05 -11.27 7.77
CA GLU A 67 3.58 -10.63 9.00
C GLU A 67 2.37 -9.74 8.75
N ALA A 68 2.37 -8.96 7.67
CA ALA A 68 1.25 -8.11 7.28
C ALA A 68 -0.02 -8.93 7.03
N ARG A 69 0.09 -10.04 6.28
CA ARG A 69 -1.02 -10.97 6.03
C ARG A 69 -1.54 -11.59 7.33
N LYS A 70 -0.65 -12.08 8.19
CA LYS A 70 -1.01 -12.67 9.49
C LYS A 70 -1.73 -11.66 10.41
N ALA A 71 -1.30 -10.40 10.39
CA ALA A 71 -1.93 -9.32 11.15
C ALA A 71 -3.23 -8.79 10.51
N GLY A 72 -3.57 -9.23 9.29
CA GLY A 72 -4.69 -8.68 8.54
C GLY A 72 -4.53 -7.20 8.20
N GLY A 73 -3.29 -6.72 8.08
CA GLY A 73 -2.97 -5.33 7.76
C GLY A 73 -3.52 -4.93 6.40
N VAL A 74 -4.18 -3.77 6.32
CA VAL A 74 -4.67 -3.25 5.05
C VAL A 74 -3.50 -2.57 4.32
N PRO A 75 -3.25 -2.90 3.03
CA PRO A 75 -2.26 -2.17 2.24
C PRO A 75 -2.58 -0.68 2.21
N CYS A 76 -1.59 0.15 2.56
CA CYS A 76 -1.72 1.58 2.81
C CYS A 76 -2.34 2.35 1.65
N GLY A 77 -2.06 1.92 0.41
CA GLY A 77 -2.60 2.53 -0.81
C GLY A 77 -4.11 2.33 -0.99
N LEU A 78 -4.76 1.47 -0.20
CA LEU A 78 -6.20 1.20 -0.30
C LEU A 78 -7.05 2.00 0.70
N LEU A 79 -6.41 2.76 1.60
CA LEU A 79 -7.09 3.34 2.77
C LEU A 79 -7.74 4.70 2.49
N GLU A 80 -7.31 5.41 1.44
CA GLU A 80 -7.86 6.72 1.11
C GLU A 80 -9.35 6.60 0.76
N GLY A 81 -10.18 7.41 1.43
CA GLY A 81 -11.65 7.35 1.28
C GLY A 81 -12.31 6.16 1.98
N GLY A 82 -11.52 5.28 2.62
CA GLY A 82 -12.02 4.19 3.44
C GLY A 82 -12.68 4.67 4.74
N ALA A 83 -13.26 3.73 5.47
CA ALA A 83 -13.97 4.00 6.72
C ALA A 83 -13.42 3.17 7.88
N VAL A 84 -13.44 3.76 9.06
CA VAL A 84 -13.15 3.08 10.32
C VAL A 84 -14.37 2.26 10.73
N THR A 85 -14.18 0.97 10.98
CA THR A 85 -15.27 0.03 11.31
C THR A 85 -15.25 -0.40 12.78
N ALA A 86 -14.12 -0.26 13.47
CA ALA A 86 -13.97 -0.46 14.91
C ALA A 86 -13.08 0.65 15.51
N PRO A 87 -13.12 0.92 16.83
CA PRO A 87 -12.23 1.93 17.44
C PRO A 87 -10.75 1.60 17.17
N ILE A 88 -9.97 2.61 16.78
CA ILE A 88 -8.53 2.47 16.52
C ILE A 88 -7.77 3.48 17.38
N LYS A 89 -6.79 3.03 18.14
CA LYS A 89 -5.95 3.92 18.96
C LYS A 89 -4.79 4.47 18.16
N LYS A 90 -4.32 5.67 18.54
CA LYS A 90 -3.07 6.22 17.99
C LYS A 90 -1.94 5.20 18.11
N GLY A 91 -1.28 4.92 16.98
CA GLY A 91 -0.19 3.93 16.88
C GLY A 91 -0.65 2.51 16.57
N GLU A 92 -1.96 2.23 16.59
CA GLU A 92 -2.50 0.93 16.22
C GLU A 92 -2.49 0.71 14.71
N LEU A 93 -2.34 -0.54 14.28
CA LEU A 93 -2.35 -0.97 12.88
C LEU A 93 -3.76 -0.87 12.30
N LEU A 94 -3.88 -0.34 11.08
CA LEU A 94 -5.11 -0.39 10.31
C LEU A 94 -5.21 -1.77 9.65
N THR A 95 -6.23 -2.52 10.06
CA THR A 95 -6.47 -3.91 9.65
C THR A 95 -7.87 -4.03 9.05
N TYR A 96 -8.13 -5.13 8.33
CA TYR A 96 -9.48 -5.42 7.84
C TYR A 96 -10.51 -5.64 8.95
N ALA A 97 -10.07 -5.81 10.21
CA ALA A 97 -10.95 -5.92 11.37
C ALA A 97 -11.43 -4.56 11.91
N ASN A 98 -10.67 -3.49 11.68
CA ASN A 98 -10.96 -2.16 12.23
C ASN A 98 -11.13 -1.06 11.16
N SER A 99 -10.86 -1.38 9.89
CA SER A 99 -11.01 -0.47 8.76
C SER A 99 -11.47 -1.20 7.50
N ALA A 100 -12.18 -0.47 6.64
CA ALA A 100 -12.66 -0.96 5.35
C ALA A 100 -12.24 0.00 4.22
N PRO A 101 -11.47 -0.46 3.22
CA PRO A 101 -11.24 0.27 1.97
C PRO A 101 -12.54 0.61 1.24
N ASP A 102 -12.50 1.64 0.39
CA ASP A 102 -13.59 1.92 -0.54
C ASP A 102 -13.73 0.80 -1.57
N ALA A 103 -14.82 0.03 -1.48
CA ALA A 103 -15.12 -1.07 -2.39
C ALA A 103 -15.38 -0.61 -3.85
N GLY A 104 -15.71 0.66 -4.06
CA GLY A 104 -15.84 1.26 -5.40
C GLY A 104 -14.50 1.55 -6.07
N SER A 105 -13.38 1.48 -5.34
CA SER A 105 -12.06 1.80 -5.86
C SER A 105 -11.57 0.75 -6.86
N ARG A 106 -11.17 1.22 -8.05
CA ARG A 106 -10.49 0.38 -9.05
C ARG A 106 -9.19 -0.21 -8.51
N LEU A 107 -8.50 0.49 -7.61
CA LEU A 107 -7.25 0.00 -7.02
C LEU A 107 -7.50 -1.19 -6.10
N VAL A 108 -8.59 -1.16 -5.31
CA VAL A 108 -9.02 -2.30 -4.48
C VAL A 108 -9.36 -3.51 -5.36
N ALA A 109 -10.06 -3.30 -6.48
CA ALA A 109 -10.36 -4.37 -7.42
C ALA A 109 -9.10 -4.99 -8.07
N LEU A 110 -8.10 -4.17 -8.43
CA LEU A 110 -6.82 -4.66 -8.97
C LEU A 110 -6.00 -5.40 -7.92
N ARG A 111 -5.96 -4.89 -6.68
CA ARG A 111 -5.27 -5.57 -5.58
C ARG A 111 -5.87 -6.94 -5.29
N LYS A 112 -7.21 -7.06 -5.29
CA LYS A 112 -7.88 -8.36 -5.16
C LYS A 112 -7.44 -9.34 -6.25
N ARG A 113 -7.33 -8.90 -7.51
CA ARG A 113 -6.83 -9.75 -8.61
C ARG A 113 -5.37 -10.16 -8.40
N GLN A 114 -4.53 -9.27 -7.86
CA GLN A 114 -3.15 -9.59 -7.52
C GLN A 114 -3.08 -10.62 -6.39
N ASP A 115 -3.88 -10.48 -5.33
CA ASP A 115 -3.95 -11.48 -4.26
C ASP A 115 -4.48 -12.82 -4.80
N ASP A 116 -5.47 -12.83 -5.69
CA ASP A 116 -5.96 -14.03 -6.36
C ASP A 116 -4.89 -14.73 -7.20
N MET A 117 -4.05 -13.96 -7.93
CA MET A 117 -2.92 -14.46 -8.70
C MET A 117 -1.85 -15.13 -7.82
N LEU A 118 -1.72 -14.71 -6.56
CA LEU A 118 -0.67 -15.15 -5.63
C LEU A 118 -1.15 -16.18 -4.60
N LYS A 119 -2.41 -16.62 -4.66
CA LYS A 119 -3.01 -17.51 -3.64
C LYS A 119 -2.19 -18.77 -3.35
N ASP A 120 -1.71 -19.43 -4.40
CA ASP A 120 -0.98 -20.69 -4.29
C ASP A 120 0.47 -20.51 -3.79
N THR A 121 0.96 -19.27 -3.74
CA THR A 121 2.32 -18.94 -3.29
C THR A 121 2.43 -18.78 -1.77
N PHE A 122 1.31 -18.48 -1.11
CA PHE A 122 1.24 -18.22 0.34
C PHE A 122 0.32 -19.21 1.08
N ALA A 123 -0.11 -20.29 0.41
CA ALA A 123 -0.91 -21.36 0.98
C ALA A 123 -0.07 -22.30 1.87
#